data_AF-A0A924U0I8-F1
#
_entry.id   AF-A0A924U0I8-F1
#
_cell.length_a   1.000
_cell.length_b   1.000
_cell.length_c   1.000
_cell.angle_alpha   90.00
_cell.angle_beta   90.00
_cell.angle_gamma   90.00
#
_symmetry.space_group_name_H-M   'P 1'
#
loop_
_entity.id
_entity.type
_entity.pdbx_description
1 polymer ?
#
loop_
_entity_poly.entity_id
_entity_poly.type
_entity_poly.pdbx_seq_one_letter_code
_entity_poly.pdbx_strand_id
1 'polypeptide(L)'
;MTGPALASEPVEARNAPWTPAAGAPALPSQPRPSAWRKLMPFVGPALLFIVWDAVVRFGFIKAILLPLPMDTLLTLVTGLAGGPLLTDFAVTVKRTLQAFA
;
A
#
# COMPACT_ATOMS: atom_id res chain seq x y z
N MET A 1 3.59 44.75 -46.41
CA MET A 1 3.23 43.69 -45.44
C MET A 1 4.46 42.79 -45.30
N THR A 2 5.29 43.02 -44.29
CA THR A 2 6.50 42.20 -44.06
C THR A 2 6.64 42.04 -42.56
N GLY A 3 6.16 40.90 -42.03
CA GLY A 3 6.26 40.57 -40.61
C GLY A 3 7.70 40.13 -40.26
N PRO A 4 8.16 40.35 -39.02
CA PRO A 4 9.48 39.93 -38.60
C PRO A 4 9.58 38.39 -38.58
N ALA A 5 10.64 37.86 -39.17
CA ALA A 5 10.99 36.45 -39.12
C ALA A 5 11.10 36.00 -37.65
N LEU A 6 10.22 35.10 -37.23
CA LEU A 6 10.33 34.40 -35.96
C LEU A 6 11.65 33.63 -35.98
N ALA A 7 12.63 34.13 -35.23
CA ALA A 7 13.88 33.45 -34.98
C ALA A 7 13.58 32.03 -34.50
N SER A 8 13.94 31.05 -35.31
CA SER A 8 13.93 29.63 -34.95
C SER A 8 14.90 29.44 -33.79
N GLU A 9 14.38 29.49 -32.55
CA GLU A 9 15.14 29.11 -31.37
C GLU A 9 15.68 27.68 -31.54
N PRO A 10 16.97 27.43 -31.25
CA PRO A 10 17.58 26.16 -31.55
C PRO A 10 16.94 25.08 -30.66
N VAL A 11 16.28 24.12 -31.31
CA VAL A 11 15.81 22.86 -30.72
C VAL A 11 16.94 22.11 -29.99
N GLU A 12 18.19 22.46 -30.27
CA GLU A 12 19.41 21.93 -29.70
C GLU A 12 19.51 22.09 -28.16
N ALA A 13 18.97 23.17 -27.58
CA ALA A 13 18.99 23.36 -26.12
C ALA A 13 18.17 22.31 -25.35
N ARG A 14 17.19 21.66 -26.01
CA ARG A 14 16.33 20.63 -25.39
C ARG A 14 16.97 19.24 -25.35
N ASN A 15 18.02 19.02 -26.16
CA ASN A 15 18.71 17.73 -26.30
C ASN A 15 20.09 17.72 -25.66
N ALA A 16 20.49 18.78 -24.95
CA ALA A 16 21.75 18.78 -24.22
C ALA A 16 21.73 17.68 -23.14
N PRO A 17 22.64 16.69 -23.19
CA PRO A 17 22.79 15.72 -22.12
C PRO A 17 23.17 16.49 -20.86
N TRP A 18 22.36 16.36 -19.81
CA TRP A 18 22.60 17.04 -18.55
C TRP A 18 24.04 16.75 -18.09
N THR A 19 24.83 17.81 -17.97
CA THR A 19 26.23 17.73 -17.54
C THR A 19 26.26 18.03 -16.04
N PRO A 20 26.65 17.08 -15.18
CA PRO A 20 26.81 17.38 -13.76
C PRO A 20 27.86 18.47 -13.60
N ALA A 21 27.53 19.52 -12.84
CA ALA A 21 28.50 20.55 -12.47
C ALA A 21 29.69 19.88 -11.77
N ALA A 22 30.88 19.94 -12.38
CA ALA A 22 32.12 19.46 -11.80
C ALA A 22 32.42 20.28 -10.54
N GLY A 23 32.05 19.76 -9.37
CA GLY A 23 32.13 20.45 -8.08
C GLY A 23 30.88 20.36 -7.22
N ALA A 24 29.83 19.63 -7.65
CA ALA A 24 28.67 19.38 -6.79
C ALA A 24 29.10 18.73 -5.45
N PRO A 25 28.82 19.36 -4.30
CA PRO A 25 29.18 18.80 -3.01
C PRO A 25 28.52 17.42 -2.85
N ALA A 26 29.27 16.46 -2.30
CA ALA A 26 28.77 15.12 -2.03
C ALA A 26 27.49 15.23 -1.19
N LEU A 27 26.36 14.84 -1.79
CA LEU A 27 25.08 14.80 -1.10
C LEU A 27 25.19 13.84 0.10
N PRO A 28 24.61 14.18 1.26
CA PRO A 28 24.62 13.28 2.40
C PRO A 28 24.01 11.93 2.01
N SER A 29 24.62 10.86 2.50
CA SER A 29 24.20 9.48 2.24
C SER A 29 22.73 9.30 2.67
N GLN A 30 21.90 8.80 1.76
CA GLN A 30 20.48 8.56 2.01
C GLN A 30 20.29 7.72 3.28
N PRO A 31 19.45 8.15 4.24
CA PRO A 31 19.20 7.40 5.46
C PRO A 31 18.69 6.00 5.11
N ARG A 32 19.35 4.97 5.66
CA ARG A 32 18.94 3.57 5.47
C ARG A 32 17.44 3.45 5.79
N PRO A 33 16.62 2.81 4.94
CA PRO A 33 15.20 2.66 5.22
C PRO A 33 15.04 1.94 6.56
N SER A 34 14.41 2.61 7.53
CA SER A 34 14.31 2.09 8.89
C SER A 34 13.42 0.85 8.91
N ALA A 35 13.78 -0.14 9.73
CA ALA A 35 12.95 -1.33 9.94
C ALA A 35 11.53 -0.97 10.45
N TRP A 36 11.40 0.17 11.14
CA TRP A 36 10.13 0.76 11.55
C TRP A 36 9.19 1.05 10.37
N ARG A 37 9.74 1.51 9.24
CA ARG A 37 8.98 1.76 8.01
C ARG A 37 8.41 0.47 7.40
N LYS A 38 9.10 -0.66 7.58
CA LYS A 38 8.62 -1.99 7.17
C LYS A 38 7.56 -2.57 8.12
N LEU A 39 7.54 -2.13 9.38
CA LEU A 39 6.59 -2.62 10.39
C LEU A 39 5.27 -1.84 10.39
N MET A 40 5.27 -0.57 9.95
CA MET A 40 4.06 0.28 9.82
C MET A 40 2.81 -0.41 9.22
N PRO A 41 2.88 -1.18 8.11
CA PRO A 41 1.68 -1.81 7.54
C PRO A 41 1.06 -2.90 8.42
N PHE A 42 1.82 -3.50 9.34
CA PHE A 42 1.31 -4.53 10.25
C PHE A 42 0.75 -3.96 11.55
N VAL A 43 1.19 -2.75 11.94
CA VAL A 43 0.75 -2.09 13.17
C VAL A 43 -0.75 -1.85 13.16
N GLY A 44 -1.31 -1.38 12.03
CA GLY A 44 -2.76 -1.11 11.90
C GLY A 44 -3.63 -2.35 12.13
N PRO A 45 -3.46 -3.43 11.35
CA PRO A 45 -4.21 -4.68 11.55
C PRO A 45 -4.03 -5.29 12.95
N ALA A 46 -2.80 -5.27 13.49
CA ALA A 46 -2.54 -5.82 14.81
C ALA A 46 -3.28 -5.05 15.92
N LEU A 47 -3.22 -3.71 15.90
CA LEU A 47 -3.95 -2.87 16.85
C LEU A 47 -5.46 -3.05 16.74
N LEU A 48 -5.99 -3.10 15.51
CA LEU A 48 -7.41 -3.33 15.27
C LEU A 48 -7.87 -4.64 15.93
N PHE A 49 -7.10 -5.72 15.72
CA PHE A 49 -7.43 -7.03 16.26
C PHE A 49 -7.40 -7.06 17.79
N ILE A 50 -6.40 -6.43 18.41
CA ILE A 50 -6.26 -6.34 19.87
C ILE A 50 -7.41 -5.55 20.49
N VAL A 51 -7.73 -4.37 19.93
CA VAL A 51 -8.81 -3.51 20.43
C VAL A 51 -10.15 -4.20 20.27
N TRP A 52 -10.39 -4.86 19.14
CA TRP A 52 -11.62 -5.60 18.89
C TRP A 52 -11.78 -6.79 19.84
N ASP A 53 -10.75 -7.63 19.99
CA ASP A 53 -10.75 -8.75 20.94
C ASP A 53 -11.02 -8.26 22.37
N ALA A 54 -10.38 -7.16 22.78
CA ALA A 54 -10.63 -6.52 24.06
C ALA A 54 -12.10 -6.06 24.19
N VAL A 55 -12.64 -5.32 23.22
CA VAL A 55 -14.03 -4.82 23.26
C VAL A 55 -15.05 -5.97 23.39
N VAL A 56 -14.84 -7.07 22.67
CA VAL A 56 -15.72 -8.25 22.72
C VAL A 56 -15.53 -9.04 24.02
N ARG A 57 -14.28 -9.30 24.46
CA ARG A 57 -14.00 -10.02 25.72
C ARG A 57 -14.43 -9.26 26.96
N PHE A 58 -14.30 -7.93 26.96
CA PHE A 58 -14.75 -7.10 28.07
C PHE A 58 -16.27 -6.87 28.05
N GLY A 59 -17.01 -7.43 27.08
CA GLY A 59 -18.48 -7.46 27.10
C GLY A 59 -19.14 -6.09 26.92
N PHE A 60 -18.41 -5.09 26.40
CA PHE A 60 -18.95 -3.75 26.10
C PHE A 60 -20.06 -3.80 25.03
N ILE A 61 -20.23 -4.93 24.34
CA ILE A 61 -21.29 -5.22 23.37
C ILE A 61 -21.76 -6.68 23.61
N LYS A 62 -23.07 -6.94 23.60
CA LYS A 62 -23.63 -8.30 23.73
C LYS A 62 -23.06 -9.22 22.64
N ALA A 63 -22.41 -10.31 23.02
CA ALA A 63 -21.80 -11.31 22.12
C ALA A 63 -22.77 -11.92 21.09
N ILE A 64 -24.08 -11.72 21.26
CA ILE A 64 -25.12 -12.13 20.30
C ILE A 64 -25.17 -11.25 19.03
N LEU A 65 -24.65 -10.01 19.06
CA LEU A 65 -24.63 -9.08 17.92
C LEU A 65 -23.27 -9.03 17.19
N LEU A 66 -22.17 -9.35 17.89
CA LEU A 66 -20.81 -9.37 17.36
C LEU A 66 -20.12 -10.65 17.84
N PRO A 67 -19.98 -11.67 16.98
CA PRO A 67 -19.21 -12.87 17.30
C PRO A 67 -17.75 -12.52 17.57
N LEU A 68 -17.02 -13.39 18.27
CA LEU A 68 -15.58 -13.24 18.46
C LEU A 68 -14.88 -13.13 17.09
N PRO A 69 -13.80 -12.33 16.96
CA PRO A 69 -13.13 -12.11 15.68
C PRO A 69 -12.67 -13.43 15.04
N MET A 70 -12.30 -14.43 15.85
CA MET A 70 -12.02 -15.78 15.38
C MET A 70 -13.23 -16.56 14.91
N ASP A 71 -14.36 -16.46 15.61
CA ASP A 71 -15.58 -17.12 15.19
C ASP A 71 -16.04 -16.56 13.84
N THR A 72 -16.01 -15.24 13.64
CA THR A 72 -16.34 -14.64 12.33
C THR A 72 -15.45 -15.17 11.20
N LEU A 73 -14.13 -15.25 11.41
CA LEU A 73 -13.19 -15.75 10.41
C LEU A 73 -13.39 -17.25 10.14
N LEU A 74 -13.58 -18.06 11.17
CA LEU A 74 -13.90 -19.48 11.04
C LEU A 74 -15.22 -19.69 10.31
N THR A 75 -16.25 -18.91 10.62
CA THR A 75 -17.56 -19.01 9.94
C THR A 75 -17.45 -18.57 8.48
N LEU A 76 -16.64 -17.56 8.17
CA LEU A 76 -16.40 -17.12 6.79
C LEU A 76 -15.68 -18.21 5.99
N VAL A 77 -14.64 -18.82 6.57
CA VAL A 77 -13.85 -19.87 5.91
C VAL A 77 -14.67 -21.15 5.74
N THR A 78 -15.35 -21.60 6.78
CA THR A 78 -16.19 -22.81 6.73
C THR A 78 -17.44 -22.61 5.86
N GLY A 79 -18.05 -21.42 5.87
CA GLY A 79 -19.17 -21.07 5.00
C GLY A 79 -18.76 -20.96 3.53
N LEU A 80 -17.54 -20.49 3.24
CA LEU A 80 -17.01 -20.42 1.89
C LEU A 80 -16.50 -21.77 1.37
N ALA A 81 -16.12 -22.70 2.26
CA ALA A 81 -15.60 -24.04 1.92
C ALA A 81 -16.64 -24.99 1.30
N GLY A 82 -17.87 -24.53 1.08
CA GLY A 82 -18.96 -25.33 0.52
C GLY A 82 -18.84 -25.67 -0.97
N GLY A 83 -17.84 -25.21 -1.73
CA GLY A 83 -17.74 -25.53 -3.17
C GLY A 83 -16.60 -24.85 -3.95
N PRO A 84 -16.61 -24.95 -5.31
CA PRO A 84 -15.56 -24.41 -6.18
C PRO A 84 -15.35 -22.89 -6.05
N LEU A 85 -16.31 -22.17 -5.47
CA LEU A 85 -16.29 -20.74 -5.19
C LEU A 85 -15.09 -20.30 -4.33
N LEU A 86 -14.60 -21.16 -3.43
CA LEU A 86 -13.46 -20.82 -2.57
C LEU A 86 -12.20 -20.60 -3.41
N THR A 87 -12.05 -21.36 -4.51
CA THR A 87 -10.93 -21.21 -5.42
C THR A 87 -10.97 -19.85 -6.13
N ASP A 88 -12.13 -19.45 -6.65
CA ASP A 88 -12.30 -18.15 -7.32
C ASP A 88 -12.13 -16.97 -6.35
N PHE A 89 -12.64 -17.13 -5.13
CA PHE A 89 -12.42 -16.18 -4.04
C PHE A 89 -10.92 -16.07 -3.70
N ALA A 90 -10.23 -17.19 -3.54
CA ALA A 90 -8.79 -17.21 -3.23
C ALA A 90 -7.97 -16.55 -4.36
N VAL A 91 -8.31 -16.80 -5.63
CA VAL A 91 -7.68 -16.12 -6.78
C VAL A 91 -7.92 -14.61 -6.72
N THR A 92 -9.13 -14.19 -6.37
CA THR A 92 -9.48 -12.76 -6.23
C THR A 92 -8.71 -12.11 -5.07
N VAL A 93 -8.69 -12.74 -3.90
CA VAL A 93 -7.91 -12.27 -2.74
C VAL A 93 -6.43 -12.18 -3.08
N LYS A 94 -5.88 -13.21 -3.73
CA LYS A 94 -4.49 -13.22 -4.20
C LYS A 94 -4.22 -12.01 -5.09
N ARG A 95 -5.11 -11.74 -6.06
CA ARG A 95 -4.98 -10.59 -6.96
C ARG A 95 -5.04 -9.26 -6.21
N THR A 96 -5.91 -9.13 -5.21
CA THR A 96 -6.00 -7.92 -4.39
C THR A 96 -4.75 -7.72 -3.53
N LEU A 97 -4.21 -8.79 -2.94
CA LEU A 97 -2.99 -8.72 -2.14
C LEU A 97 -1.75 -8.39 -2.98
N GLN A 98 -1.68 -8.88 -4.21
CA GLN A 98 -0.61 -8.51 -5.15
C GLN A 98 -0.58 -7.01 -5.47
N ALA A 99 -1.69 -6.30 -5.36
CA ALA A 99 -1.71 -4.84 -5.57
C ALA A 99 -0.94 -4.05 -4.49
N PHE A 100 -0.60 -4.71 -3.37
CA PHE A 100 0.11 -4.12 -2.25
C PHE A 100 1.51 -4.74 -2.02
N ALA A 101 1.90 -5.74 -2.82
CA ALA A 101 3.20 -6.41 -2.76
C ALA A 101 4.18 -5.82 -3.78
#